data_AF-A0A2G8JQ58-F1
#
_entry.id   AF-A0A2G8JQ58-F1
#
_cell.length_a   1.000
_cell.length_b   1.000
_cell.length_c   1.000
_cell.angle_alpha   90.00
_cell.angle_beta   90.00
_cell.angle_gamma   90.00
#
_symmetry.space_group_name_H-M   'P 1'
#
loop_
_entity.id
_entity.type
_entity.pdbx_description
1 polymer ?
#
loop_
_entity_poly.entity_id
_entity_poly.type
_entity_poly.pdbx_seq_one_letter_code
_entity_poly.pdbx_strand_id
1 'polypeptide(L)' 'MLLPLLWLIMSSEDAAAQTIVYCATEKRLKNGEVYFDCRPSKYVSHLVDDDVIREKLWDVSLEVTQLNHRKNGKTITS' A
#
# COMPACT_ATOMS: atom_id res chain seq x y z
N MET A 1 28.17 -13.36 13.07
CA MET A 1 29.00 -12.59 12.13
C MET A 1 28.32 -12.49 10.75
N LEU A 2 27.12 -11.90 10.68
CA LEU A 2 26.37 -11.67 9.42
C LEU A 2 25.94 -10.21 9.22
N LEU A 3 26.10 -9.35 10.24
CA LEU A 3 25.75 -7.92 10.20
C LEU A 3 26.30 -7.15 8.99
N PRO A 4 27.57 -7.31 8.56
CA PRO A 4 28.07 -6.54 7.42
C PRO A 4 27.42 -6.96 6.08
N LEU A 5 26.93 -8.20 5.96
CA LEU A 5 26.19 -8.63 4.77
C LEU A 5 24.75 -8.10 4.77
N LEU A 6 24.12 -7.96 5.94
CA LEU A 6 22.78 -7.37 6.05
C LEU A 6 22.76 -5.91 5.61
N TRP A 7 23.80 -5.14 5.92
CA TRP A 7 23.94 -3.75 5.49
C TRP A 7 23.98 -3.59 3.96
N LEU A 8 24.46 -4.59 3.21
CA LEU A 8 24.50 -4.54 1.74
C LEU A 8 23.12 -4.79 1.10
N ILE A 9 22.21 -5.45 1.81
CA ILE A 9 20.89 -5.86 1.29
C ILE A 9 19.77 -4.95 1.83
N MET A 10 20.00 -4.26 2.95
CA MET A 10 19.04 -3.32 3.52
C MET A 10 19.09 -1.97 2.79
N SER A 11 17.92 -1.47 2.39
CA SER A 11 17.76 -0.08 1.95
C SER A 11 18.09 0.90 3.08
N SER A 12 18.67 2.05 2.74
CA SER A 12 18.90 3.14 3.68
C SER A 12 17.59 3.84 4.06
N GLU A 13 17.57 4.47 5.23
CA GLU A 13 16.43 5.28 5.71
C GLU A 13 16.08 6.39 4.71
N ASP A 14 17.09 7.05 4.15
CA ASP A 14 16.94 8.10 3.14
C ASP A 14 16.26 7.59 1.87
N ALA A 15 16.64 6.39 1.38
CA ALA A 15 16.03 5.80 0.18
C ALA A 15 14.55 5.45 0.39
N ALA A 16 14.22 4.94 1.58
CA ALA A 16 12.83 4.65 1.96
C ALA A 16 12.00 5.94 2.07
N ALA A 17 12.52 6.97 2.76
CA ALA A 17 11.85 8.26 2.92
C ALA A 17 11.64 8.96 1.57
N GLN A 18 12.63 8.94 0.68
CA GLN A 18 12.55 9.54 -0.64
C GLN A 18 11.38 8.94 -1.45
N THR A 19 11.20 7.62 -1.41
CA THR A 19 10.13 6.95 -2.16
C THR A 19 8.74 7.38 -1.67
N ILE A 20 8.56 7.57 -0.36
CA ILE A 20 7.28 8.05 0.20
C ILE A 20 6.98 9.47 -0.30
N VAL A 21 7.98 10.36 -0.24
CA VAL A 21 7.84 11.75 -0.70
C VAL A 21 7.55 11.78 -2.20
N TYR A 22 8.23 10.94 -2.99
CA TYR A 22 8.00 10.81 -4.42
C TYR A 22 6.56 10.40 -4.73
N CYS A 23 6.04 9.34 -4.08
CA CYS A 23 4.67 8.88 -4.23
C CYS A 23 3.62 9.94 -3.85
N ALA A 24 3.92 10.81 -2.88
CA ALA A 24 3.02 11.85 -2.42
C ALA A 24 3.02 13.12 -3.28
N THR A 25 4.11 13.40 -4.01
CA THR A 25 4.34 14.72 -4.65
C THR A 25 4.42 14.69 -6.17
N GLU A 26 4.80 13.56 -6.77
CA GLU A 26 4.97 13.48 -8.22
C GLU A 26 3.60 13.38 -8.92
N LYS A 27 3.26 14.42 -9.69
CA LYS A 27 1.94 14.59 -10.32
C LYS A 27 1.70 13.60 -11.46
N ARG A 28 2.76 12.98 -11.98
CA ARG A 28 2.71 12.08 -13.15
C ARG A 28 2.53 10.62 -12.79
N LEU A 29 2.46 10.28 -11.50
CA LEU A 29 2.24 8.91 -11.05
C LEU A 29 0.81 8.48 -11.30
N LYS A 30 0.63 7.20 -11.63
CA LYS A 30 -0.71 6.61 -11.73
C LYS A 30 -1.15 6.11 -10.37
N ASN A 31 -2.45 6.26 -10.12
CA ASN A 31 -3.05 5.72 -8.91
C ASN A 31 -3.05 4.18 -8.93
N GLY A 32 -2.80 3.55 -7.79
CA GLY A 32 -2.82 2.09 -7.63
C GLY A 32 -1.53 1.36 -8.03
N GLU A 33 -0.51 2.05 -8.55
CA GLU A 33 0.79 1.44 -8.83
C GLU A 33 1.67 1.37 -7.56
N VAL A 34 2.48 0.32 -7.46
CA VAL A 34 3.44 0.13 -6.35
C VAL A 34 4.82 0.59 -6.80
N TYR A 35 5.52 1.33 -5.93
CA TYR A 35 6.84 1.89 -6.23
C TYR A 35 7.88 1.45 -5.19
N PHE A 36 9.10 1.13 -5.66
CA PHE A 36 10.30 0.93 -4.84
C PHE A 36 11.43 1.79 -5.41
N ASP A 37 12.17 2.48 -4.53
CA ASP A 37 13.26 3.40 -4.91
C ASP A 37 12.87 4.40 -6.01
N CYS A 38 11.69 5.02 -5.85
CA CYS A 38 11.08 5.95 -6.81
C CYS A 38 10.85 5.37 -8.23
N ARG A 39 10.72 4.05 -8.36
CA ARG A 39 10.47 3.36 -9.65
C ARG A 39 9.27 2.42 -9.54
N PRO A 40 8.47 2.26 -10.60
CA PRO A 40 7.35 1.33 -10.59
C PRO A 40 7.87 -0.10 -10.41
N SER A 41 7.32 -0.79 -9.42
CA SER A 41 7.64 -2.18 -9.13
C SER A 41 6.94 -3.10 -10.13
N LYS A 42 7.71 -4.03 -10.70
CA LYS A 42 7.16 -5.15 -11.48
C LYS A 42 6.96 -6.41 -10.63
N TYR A 43 7.41 -6.38 -9.38
CA TYR A 43 7.43 -7.51 -8.47
C TYR A 43 6.45 -7.25 -7.34
N VAL A 44 5.17 -7.42 -7.64
CA VAL A 44 4.08 -7.45 -6.65
C VAL A 44 3.49 -8.85 -6.64
N SER A 45 3.01 -9.29 -5.46
CA SER A 45 2.29 -10.55 -5.38
C SER A 45 1.02 -10.47 -6.22
N HIS A 46 0.66 -11.55 -6.91
CA HIS A 46 -0.61 -11.65 -7.66
C HIS A 46 -1.84 -11.39 -6.76
N LEU A 47 -1.71 -11.61 -5.45
CA LEU A 47 -2.75 -11.32 -4.47
C LEU A 47 -3.05 -9.81 -4.32
N VAL A 48 -2.12 -8.94 -4.72
CA VAL A 48 -2.31 -7.48 -4.67
C VAL A 48 -3.36 -7.04 -5.68
N ASP A 49 -3.48 -7.75 -6.81
CA ASP A 49 -4.43 -7.45 -7.89
C ASP A 49 -5.72 -8.29 -7.81
N ASP A 50 -5.88 -9.11 -6.77
CA ASP A 50 -7.09 -9.92 -6.57
C ASP A 50 -8.18 -9.09 -5.89
N ASP A 51 -9.16 -8.66 -6.68
CA ASP A 51 -10.27 -7.82 -6.20
C ASP A 51 -11.10 -8.49 -5.11
N VAL A 52 -11.28 -9.81 -5.15
CA VAL A 52 -12.06 -10.55 -4.14
C VAL A 52 -11.34 -10.51 -2.80
N ILE A 53 -10.01 -10.72 -2.81
CA ILE A 53 -9.20 -10.65 -1.60
C ILE A 53 -9.15 -9.22 -1.06
N ARG A 54 -9.02 -8.22 -1.94
CA ARG A 54 -9.01 -6.80 -1.55
C ARG A 54 -10.31 -6.37 -0.88
N GLU A 55 -11.46 -6.74 -1.45
CA GLU A 55 -12.77 -6.44 -0.88
C GLU A 55 -12.95 -7.11 0.48
N LYS A 56 -12.64 -8.41 0.57
CA LYS A 56 -12.71 -9.13 1.85
C LYS A 56 -11.79 -8.54 2.92
N LEU A 57 -10.58 -8.13 2.54
CA LEU A 57 -9.64 -7.49 3.47
C LEU A 57 -10.21 -6.17 4.00
N TRP A 58 -10.85 -5.37 3.14
CA TRP A 58 -11.51 -4.14 3.54
C TRP A 58 -12.64 -4.40 4.53
N ASP A 59 -13.54 -5.35 4.23
CA ASP A 59 -14.68 -5.69 5.09
C ASP A 59 -14.25 -6.18 6.48
N VAL A 60 -13.26 -7.07 6.53
CA VAL A 60 -12.68 -7.55 7.79
C VAL A 60 -12.03 -6.41 8.56
N SER A 61 -11.33 -5.49 7.87
CA SER A 61 -10.72 -4.32 8.51
C SER A 61 -11.78 -3.41 9.14
N LEU A 62 -12.92 -3.20 8.47
CA LEU A 62 -14.04 -2.43 9.01
C LEU A 62 -14.66 -3.09 10.25
N GLU A 63 -14.77 -4.43 10.27
CA GLU A 63 -15.26 -5.17 11.43
C GLU A 63 -14.29 -5.05 12.61
N VAL A 64 -12.99 -5.29 12.39
CA VAL A 64 -11.95 -5.26 13.43
C VAL A 64 -11.81 -3.85 14.02
N THR A 65 -11.89 -2.82 13.18
CA THR A 65 -11.81 -1.42 13.64
C THR A 65 -13.14 -0.88 14.16
N GLN A 66 -14.21 -1.69 14.14
CA GLN A 66 -15.57 -1.29 14.50
C GLN A 66 -16.08 -0.08 13.71
N LEU A 67 -15.52 0.15 12.52
CA LEU A 67 -15.93 1.19 11.59
C LEU A 67 -17.06 0.73 10.66
N ASN A 68 -17.53 -0.51 10.83
CA ASN A 68 -18.67 -1.06 10.11
C ASN A 68 -19.99 -0.42 10.59
N HIS A 69 -20.14 0.89 10.35
CA HIS A 69 -21.40 1.58 10.45
C HIS A 69 -22.27 1.17 9.25
N ARG A 70 -22.93 0.02 9.35
CA ARG A 70 -24.18 -0.20 8.60
C ARG A 70 -25.13 0.92 8.99
N LYS A 71 -25.21 1.98 8.18
CA LYS A 71 -26.32 2.91 8.24
C LYS A 71 -27.57 2.09 7.95
N ASN A 72 -28.41 1.91 8.96
CA ASN A 72 -29.78 1.48 8.77
C ASN A 72 -30.46 2.43 7.77
N GLY A 73 -30.54 2.01 6.51
CA GLY A 73 -31.58 2.43 5.57
C GLY A 73 -31.51 3.80 4.92
N LYS A 74 -30.36 4.44 4.71
CA LYS A 74 -30.29 5.59 3.78
C LYS A 74 -29.04 5.59 2.91
N THR A 75 -29.24 5.22 1.64
CA THR A 75 -28.39 5.53 0.49
C THR A 75 -28.00 7.01 0.56
N ILE A 76 -26.72 7.31 0.72
CA ILE A 76 -26.20 8.65 0.45
C ILE A 76 -25.49 8.55 -0.89
N THR A 77 -26.25 8.86 -1.95
CA THR A 77 -25.67 9.33 -3.19
C THR A 77 -24.96 10.65 -2.92
N SER A 78 -23.69 10.74 -3.30
CA SER A 78 -23.04 12.00 -3.68
C SER A 78 -22.28 11.76 -4.97
#